data_AF-A0A8B6XP77-F1
#
_entry.id   AF-A0A8B6XP77-F1
#
_cell.length_a   1.000
_cell.length_b   1.000
_cell.length_c   1.000
_cell.angle_alpha   90.00
_cell.angle_beta   90.00
_cell.angle_gamma   90.00
#
_symmetry.space_group_name_H-M   'P 1'
#
loop_
_entity.id
_entity.type
_entity.pdbx_description
1 polymer ?
#
loop_
_entity_poly.entity_id
_entity_poly.type
_entity_poly.pdbx_seq_one_letter_code
_entity_poly.pdbx_strand_id
1 'polypeptide(L)'
;MGCFSNREDEAKKISKKIDMNISKDKVSYRATHRLLLLGAGESGKSTIVKQMRILHVDGFNETEKKEKIEDIKKNIKEGILTITGAMKTIVPPVKLENPANQWRIDWLHDNATVDDNDFTYPE
;
A
#
# COMPACT_ATOMS: atom_id res chain seq x y z
N MET A 1 -39.50 -1.37 45.51
CA MET A 1 -38.90 -0.05 45.21
C MET A 1 -37.35 -0.14 45.06
N GLY A 2 -36.79 -1.19 44.43
CA GLY A 2 -35.34 -1.50 44.54
C GLY A 2 -34.60 -1.81 43.24
N CYS A 3 -35.11 -1.41 42.06
CA CYS A 3 -34.54 -1.80 40.76
C CYS A 3 -33.94 -0.63 39.93
N PHE A 4 -33.98 0.60 40.46
CA PHE A 4 -33.45 1.79 39.77
C PHE A 4 -32.06 2.22 40.29
N SER A 5 -31.79 2.08 41.59
CA SER A 5 -30.51 2.44 42.21
C SER A 5 -29.33 1.60 41.70
N ASN A 6 -29.53 0.29 41.50
CA ASN A 6 -28.46 -0.61 41.04
C ASN A 6 -27.96 -0.28 39.63
N ARG A 7 -28.86 0.17 38.73
CA ARG A 7 -28.50 0.58 37.36
C ARG A 7 -27.70 1.89 37.34
N GLU A 8 -28.02 2.81 38.25
CA GLU A 8 -27.31 4.07 38.38
C GLU A 8 -25.90 3.89 38.94
N ASP A 9 -25.72 2.95 39.88
CA ASP A 9 -24.40 2.60 40.43
C ASP A 9 -23.53 1.84 39.42
N GLU A 10 -24.11 0.95 38.61
CA GLU A 10 -23.41 0.35 37.48
C GLU A 10 -23.00 1.38 36.43
N ALA A 11 -23.89 2.31 36.06
CA ALA A 11 -23.58 3.39 35.14
C ALA A 11 -22.44 4.28 35.66
N LYS A 12 -22.43 4.60 36.97
CA LYS A 12 -21.33 5.35 37.62
C LYS A 12 -20.01 4.58 37.60
N LYS A 13 -20.03 3.25 37.83
CA LYS A 13 -18.83 2.40 37.74
C LYS A 13 -18.27 2.37 36.31
N ILE A 14 -19.15 2.26 35.31
CA ILE A 14 -18.78 2.29 33.90
C ILE A 14 -18.18 3.65 33.55
N SER A 15 -18.83 4.76 33.93
CA SER A 15 -18.33 6.12 33.69
C SER A 15 -16.95 6.33 34.31
N LYS A 16 -16.74 5.94 35.57
CA LYS A 16 -15.42 6.01 36.22
C LYS A 16 -14.35 5.20 35.47
N LYS A 17 -14.71 4.02 34.95
CA LYS A 17 -13.79 3.19 34.16
C LYS A 17 -13.43 3.86 32.83
N ILE A 18 -14.39 4.51 32.18
CA ILE A 18 -14.18 5.29 30.96
C ILE A 18 -13.25 6.47 31.25
N ASP A 19 -13.51 7.25 32.30
CA ASP A 19 -12.66 8.40 32.67
C ASP A 19 -11.23 7.98 32.98
N MET A 20 -11.05 6.84 33.66
CA MET A 20 -9.73 6.27 33.93
C MET A 20 -9.00 5.87 32.63
N ASN A 21 -9.70 5.27 31.67
CA ASN A 21 -9.13 4.94 30.35
C ASN A 21 -8.76 6.19 29.57
N ILE A 22 -9.64 7.20 29.52
CA ILE A 22 -9.37 8.49 28.87
C ILE A 22 -8.12 9.16 29.46
N SER A 23 -7.97 9.12 30.79
CA SER A 23 -6.80 9.70 31.44
C SER A 23 -5.51 8.98 31.05
N LYS A 24 -5.53 7.64 30.93
CA LYS A 24 -4.38 6.86 30.47
C LYS A 24 -4.04 7.17 29.01
N ASP A 25 -5.05 7.21 28.14
CA ASP A 25 -4.87 7.51 26.72
C ASP A 25 -4.33 8.92 26.50
N LYS A 26 -4.73 9.90 27.31
CA LYS A 26 -4.18 11.27 27.28
C LYS A 26 -2.69 11.31 27.56
N VAL A 27 -2.18 10.49 28.49
CA VAL A 27 -0.76 10.43 28.81
C VAL A 27 0.01 9.83 27.63
N SER A 28 -0.44 8.69 27.11
CA SER A 28 0.17 8.06 25.93
C SER A 28 0.14 9.00 24.72
N TYR A 29 -0.98 9.67 24.48
CA TYR A 29 -1.14 10.61 23.37
C TYR A 29 -0.16 11.78 23.45
N ARG A 30 0.07 12.35 24.64
CA ARG A 30 1.04 13.44 24.85
C ARG A 30 2.49 12.99 24.67
N ALA A 31 2.79 11.72 24.94
CA ALA A 31 4.12 11.14 24.75
C ALA A 31 4.43 10.80 23.28
N THR A 32 3.40 10.64 22.43
CA THR A 32 3.55 10.28 21.01
C THR A 32 3.96 11.48 20.16
N HIS A 33 5.06 11.34 19.41
CA HIS A 33 5.51 12.33 18.43
C HIS A 33 4.77 12.13 17.11
N ARG A 34 3.95 13.11 16.70
CA ARG A 34 3.15 13.06 15.47
C ARG A 34 3.93 13.70 14.32
N LEU A 35 4.23 12.92 13.29
CA LEU A 35 4.94 13.37 12.10
C LEU A 35 3.99 13.41 10.90
N LEU A 36 4.08 14.47 10.09
CA LEU A 36 3.35 14.61 8.83
C LEU A 36 4.36 14.60 7.67
N LEU A 37 4.17 13.67 6.72
CA LEU A 37 5.00 13.59 5.52
C LEU A 37 4.29 14.27 4.36
N LEU A 38 4.91 15.31 3.80
CA LEU A 38 4.41 16.08 2.65
C LEU A 38 5.33 15.89 1.44
N GLY A 39 4.76 16.04 0.24
CA GLY A 39 5.49 15.92 -1.02
C GLY A 39 4.56 15.60 -2.19
N ALA A 40 5.04 15.84 -3.41
CA ALA A 40 4.32 15.54 -4.65
C ALA A 40 3.98 14.04 -4.79
N GLY A 41 3.13 13.68 -5.76
CA GLY A 41 2.94 12.28 -6.16
C GLY A 41 4.28 11.58 -6.37
N GLU A 42 4.37 10.29 -6.04
CA GLU A 42 5.56 9.45 -6.30
C GLU A 42 6.87 9.87 -5.60
N SER A 43 6.85 10.90 -4.74
CA SER A 43 8.02 11.41 -4.02
C SER A 43 8.61 10.48 -2.94
N GLY A 44 8.18 9.21 -2.87
CA GLY A 44 8.70 8.22 -1.91
C GLY A 44 8.13 8.27 -0.49
N LYS A 45 7.07 9.04 -0.21
CA LYS A 45 6.46 9.12 1.14
C LYS A 45 6.07 7.75 1.70
N SER A 46 5.38 6.93 0.89
CA SER A 46 5.00 5.58 1.27
C SER A 46 6.21 4.68 1.50
N THR A 47 7.31 4.92 0.77
CA THR A 47 8.57 4.18 0.95
C THR A 47 9.19 4.48 2.31
N ILE A 48 9.20 5.75 2.75
CA ILE A 48 9.68 6.14 4.09
C ILE A 48 8.86 5.45 5.17
N VAL A 49 7.52 5.44 5.06
CA VAL A 49 6.65 4.75 6.02
C VAL A 49 6.92 3.24 6.05
N LYS A 50 7.11 2.60 4.88
CA LYS A 50 7.48 1.18 4.81
C LYS A 50 8.83 0.91 5.49
N GLN A 51 9.83 1.77 5.31
CA GLN A 51 11.13 1.63 5.98
C GLN A 51 11.03 1.80 7.49
N MET A 52 10.24 2.75 7.98
CA MET A 52 9.99 2.91 9.42
C MET A 52 9.40 1.64 10.03
N ARG A 53 8.48 0.99 9.31
CA ARG A 53 7.86 -0.27 9.72
C ARG A 53 8.84 -1.45 9.72
N ILE A 54 9.77 -1.50 8.78
CA ILE A 54 10.82 -2.54 8.74
C ILE A 54 11.79 -2.39 9.91
N LEU A 55 12.17 -1.14 10.24
CA LEU A 55 13.23 -0.87 11.22
C LEU A 55 12.75 -0.82 12.68
N HIS A 56 11.52 -0.37 12.92
CA HIS A 56 11.03 -0.06 14.28
C HIS A 56 9.80 -0.87 14.70
N VAL A 57 9.29 -1.76 13.84
CA VAL A 57 8.13 -2.62 14.07
C VAL A 57 8.48 -4.03 13.58
N ASP A 58 7.62 -5.03 13.83
CA ASP A 58 7.77 -6.43 13.40
C ASP A 58 7.63 -6.64 11.86
N GLY A 59 8.07 -5.68 11.05
CA GLY A 59 8.13 -5.81 9.58
C GLY A 59 6.79 -6.12 8.92
N PHE A 60 6.82 -7.00 7.91
CA PHE A 60 5.67 -7.49 7.15
C PHE A 60 5.53 -9.00 7.30
N ASN A 61 4.31 -9.47 7.56
CA ASN A 61 4.04 -10.90 7.69
C ASN A 61 3.93 -11.59 6.32
N GLU A 62 3.92 -12.93 6.30
CA GLU A 62 3.89 -13.70 5.05
C GLU A 62 2.62 -13.47 4.22
N THR A 63 1.48 -13.23 4.86
CA THR A 63 0.23 -12.92 4.14
C THR A 63 0.34 -11.59 3.41
N GLU A 64 0.83 -10.55 4.08
CA GLU A 64 1.05 -9.24 3.46
C GLU A 64 2.07 -9.31 2.32
N LYS A 65 3.13 -10.10 2.47
CA LYS A 65 4.10 -10.31 1.39
C LYS A 65 3.45 -10.98 0.17
N LYS A 66 2.60 -11.99 0.40
CA LYS A 66 1.86 -12.67 -0.68
C LYS A 66 0.91 -11.72 -1.40
N GLU A 67 0.20 -10.87 -0.68
CA GLU A 67 -0.66 -9.83 -1.27
C GLU A 67 0.14 -8.86 -2.15
N LYS A 68 1.42 -8.61 -1.84
CA LYS A 68 2.30 -7.75 -2.66
C LYS A 68 2.86 -8.41 -3.91
N ILE A 69 2.71 -9.72 -4.10
CA ILE A 69 3.15 -10.38 -5.33
C ILE A 69 2.39 -9.82 -6.54
N GLU A 70 1.08 -9.65 -6.41
CA GLU A 70 0.25 -9.13 -7.52
C GLU A 70 0.58 -7.67 -7.84
N ASP A 71 0.80 -6.83 -6.81
CA ASP A 71 1.30 -5.45 -7.01
C ASP A 71 2.64 -5.44 -7.77
N ILE A 72 3.57 -6.35 -7.43
CA ILE A 72 4.89 -6.44 -8.09
C ILE A 72 4.74 -6.87 -9.55
N LYS A 73 3.95 -7.91 -9.81
CA LYS A 73 3.68 -8.39 -11.17
C LYS A 73 3.08 -7.31 -12.05
N LYS A 74 2.09 -6.59 -11.52
CA LYS A 74 1.45 -5.44 -12.18
C LYS A 74 2.47 -4.36 -12.53
N ASN A 75 3.30 -3.95 -11.58
CA ASN A 75 4.33 -2.94 -11.82
C ASN A 75 5.33 -3.36 -12.91
N ILE A 76 5.70 -4.65 -12.96
CA ILE A 76 6.59 -5.18 -14.01
C ILE A 76 5.89 -5.10 -15.39
N LYS A 77 4.64 -5.54 -15.48
CA LYS A 77 3.80 -5.48 -16.69
C LYS A 77 3.66 -4.04 -17.20
N GLU A 78 3.23 -3.12 -16.34
CA GLU A 78 3.06 -1.70 -16.68
C GLU A 78 4.40 -1.06 -17.08
N GLY A 79 5.47 -1.40 -16.36
CA GLY A 79 6.82 -0.91 -16.64
C GLY A 79 7.30 -1.29 -18.04
N ILE A 80 7.19 -2.58 -18.41
CA ILE A 80 7.64 -3.02 -19.73
C ILE A 80 6.77 -2.44 -20.86
N LEU A 81 5.45 -2.37 -20.69
CA LEU A 81 4.54 -1.76 -21.66
C LEU A 81 4.83 -0.27 -21.88
N THR A 82 5.10 0.45 -20.79
CA THR A 82 5.44 1.87 -20.84
C THR A 82 6.74 2.08 -21.59
N ILE A 83 7.76 1.29 -21.29
CA ILE A 83 9.07 1.37 -21.97
C ILE A 83 8.90 1.09 -23.47
N THR A 84 8.31 -0.06 -23.84
CA THR A 84 8.20 -0.46 -25.26
C THR A 84 7.27 0.46 -26.06
N GLY A 85 6.22 1.00 -25.42
CA GLY A 85 5.35 2.01 -26.02
C GLY A 85 6.08 3.33 -26.27
N ALA A 86 6.92 3.76 -25.32
CA ALA A 86 7.67 5.00 -25.42
C ALA A 86 8.81 4.95 -26.46
N MET A 87 9.36 3.76 -26.77
CA MET A 87 10.44 3.60 -27.75
C MET A 87 10.14 4.26 -29.11
N LYS A 88 8.86 4.24 -29.53
CA LYS A 88 8.39 4.85 -30.79
C LYS A 88 8.16 6.36 -30.70
N THR A 89 7.95 6.89 -29.49
CA THR A 89 7.55 8.30 -29.26
C THR A 89 8.72 9.20 -28.87
N ILE A 90 9.77 8.64 -28.26
CA ILE A 90 10.99 9.39 -27.94
C ILE A 90 11.72 9.83 -29.21
N VAL A 91 12.44 10.95 -29.13
CA VAL A 91 13.14 11.55 -30.27
C VAL A 91 14.65 11.62 -29.97
N PRO A 92 15.52 10.97 -30.79
CA PRO A 92 15.18 10.11 -31.92
C PRO A 92 14.54 8.78 -31.45
N PRO A 93 13.68 8.15 -32.28
CA PRO A 93 13.07 6.87 -31.93
C PRO A 93 14.10 5.78 -31.72
N VAL A 94 13.89 4.94 -30.71
CA VAL A 94 14.78 3.82 -30.38
C VAL A 94 14.22 2.54 -31.00
N LYS A 95 15.08 1.80 -31.69
CA LYS A 95 14.77 0.50 -32.28
C LYS A 95 15.31 -0.61 -31.40
N LEU A 96 14.73 -1.80 -31.53
CA LEU A 96 15.31 -3.01 -30.97
C LEU A 96 16.70 -3.25 -31.56
N GLU A 97 17.65 -3.60 -30.70
CA GLU A 97 18.98 -4.05 -31.13
C GLU A 97 18.89 -5.32 -31.98
N ASN A 98 18.08 -6.29 -31.53
CA ASN A 98 17.78 -7.51 -32.28
C ASN A 98 16.36 -7.46 -32.87
N PRO A 99 16.21 -7.32 -34.20
CA PRO A 99 14.91 -7.32 -34.87
C PRO A 99 14.11 -8.62 -34.66
N ALA A 100 14.76 -9.74 -34.37
CA ALA A 100 14.09 -11.01 -34.10
C ALA A 100 13.19 -10.97 -32.84
N ASN A 101 13.33 -9.96 -31.98
CA ASN A 101 12.49 -9.78 -30.80
C ASN A 101 11.20 -8.99 -31.07
N GLN A 102 10.96 -8.53 -32.29
CA GLN A 102 9.79 -7.70 -32.62
C GLN A 102 8.47 -8.37 -32.22
N TRP A 103 8.34 -9.68 -32.51
CA TRP A 103 7.14 -10.45 -32.16
C TRP A 103 6.83 -10.45 -30.65
N ARG A 104 7.83 -10.32 -29.78
CA ARG A 104 7.62 -10.26 -28.32
C ARG A 104 6.98 -8.95 -27.91
N ILE A 105 7.41 -7.85 -28.53
CA ILE A 105 6.82 -6.53 -28.32
C ILE A 105 5.39 -6.51 -28.85
N ASP A 106 5.17 -7.06 -30.04
CA ASP A 106 3.84 -7.11 -30.65
C ASP A 106 2.88 -7.95 -29.77
N TRP A 107 3.31 -9.15 -29.35
CA TRP A 107 2.54 -9.98 -28.41
C TRP A 107 2.23 -9.25 -27.10
N LEU A 108 3.21 -8.53 -26.53
CA LEU A 108 3.03 -7.78 -25.29
C LEU A 108 1.97 -6.68 -25.46
N HIS A 109 2.00 -5.91 -26.55
CA HIS A 109 1.02 -4.85 -26.78
C HIS A 109 -0.38 -5.40 -27.08
N ASP A 110 -0.48 -6.56 -27.73
CA ASP A 110 -1.77 -7.17 -28.08
C ASP A 110 -2.42 -7.89 -26.88
N ASN A 111 -1.63 -8.47 -25.97
CA ASN A 111 -2.14 -9.34 -24.91
C ASN A 111 -2.03 -8.73 -23.50
N ALA A 112 -1.10 -7.80 -23.28
CA ALA A 112 -0.90 -7.19 -21.95
C ALA A 112 -1.61 -5.83 -21.80
N THR A 113 -2.29 -5.32 -22.82
CA THR A 113 -3.17 -4.14 -22.71
C THR A 113 -4.55 -4.46 -22.12
N VAL A 114 -4.87 -5.74 -21.93
CA VAL A 114 -6.12 -6.22 -21.32
C VAL A 114 -6.13 -5.92 -19.81
N ASP A 115 -7.33 -5.73 -19.25
CA ASP A 115 -7.58 -5.46 -17.82
C ASP A 115 -6.81 -6.45 -16.93
N ASP A 116 -6.30 -5.96 -15.79
CA ASP A 116 -5.49 -6.77 -14.88
C ASP A 116 -6.22 -8.00 -14.34
N ASN A 117 -7.56 -7.98 -14.30
CA ASN A 117 -8.36 -9.13 -13.88
C ASN A 117 -8.41 -10.26 -14.93
N ASP A 118 -8.13 -9.93 -16.20
CA ASP A 118 -8.21 -10.86 -17.33
C ASP A 118 -6.81 -11.24 -17.88
N PHE A 119 -5.74 -10.64 -17.34
CA PHE A 119 -4.37 -10.92 -17.76
C PHE A 119 -3.78 -12.10 -16.99
N THR A 120 -3.65 -13.24 -17.67
CA THR A 120 -2.94 -14.40 -17.12
C THR A 120 -1.44 -14.25 -17.33
N TYR A 121 -0.70 -14.16 -16.23
CA TYR A 121 0.76 -14.19 -16.27
C TYR A 121 1.25 -15.56 -16.78
N PRO A 122 2.28 -15.61 -17.65
CA PRO A 122 2.92 -16.87 -18.02
C PRO A 122 3.44 -17.59 -16.76
N GLU A 123 3.24 -18.91 -16.70
CA GLU A 123 3.81 -19.78 -15.65
C GLU A 123 5.34 -19.89 -15.76
#